data_AF-K2EVX4-F1
#
_entry.id   AF-K2EVX4-F1
#
_cell.length_a   1.000
_cell.length_b   1.000
_cell.length_c   1.000
_cell.angle_alpha   90.00
_cell.angle_beta   90.00
_cell.angle_gamma   90.00
#
_symmetry.space_group_name_H-M   'P 1'
#
loop_
_entity.id
_entity.type
_entity.pdbx_description
1 polymer ?
#
loop_
_entity_poly.entity_id
_entity_poly.type
_entity_poly.pdbx_seq_one_letter_code
_entity_poly.pdbx_strand_id
1 'polypeptide(L)'
;MFKQKYVITVESEMPPRICIGDSIHGATVIALEKEQYPDLVDLAWLTKRFPLSRHTLSEKLELFNLGGEGKKLYDPNVVIPFLKTNFKSRVGRPRKN
;
A
#
# COMPACT_ATOMS: atom_id res chain seq x y z
N MET A 1 -13.78 -28.33 9.17
CA MET A 1 -14.08 -27.23 10.10
C MET A 1 -13.84 -25.92 9.36
N PHE A 2 -14.89 -25.13 9.11
CA PHE A 2 -14.79 -23.90 8.33
C PHE A 2 -14.09 -22.81 9.14
N LYS A 3 -13.09 -22.14 8.56
CA LYS A 3 -12.46 -20.96 9.17
C LYS A 3 -13.28 -19.73 8.82
N GLN A 4 -13.81 -19.03 9.82
CA GLN A 4 -14.53 -17.78 9.64
C GLN A 4 -13.52 -16.63 9.61
N LYS A 5 -13.59 -15.78 8.57
CA LYS A 5 -12.77 -14.58 8.44
C LYS A 5 -13.53 -13.40 9.04
N TYR A 6 -12.92 -12.73 10.01
CA TYR A 6 -13.46 -11.54 10.65
C TYR A 6 -12.58 -10.34 10.31
N VAL A 7 -13.20 -9.21 9.97
CA VAL A 7 -12.54 -7.91 9.78
C VAL A 7 -13.14 -6.97 10.83
N ILE A 8 -12.29 -6.32 11.60
CA ILE A 8 -12.71 -5.45 12.70
C ILE A 8 -12.37 -4.01 12.33
N THR A 9 -13.38 -3.16 12.31
CA THR A 9 -13.26 -1.70 12.19
C THR A 9 -13.67 -1.12 13.53
N VAL A 10 -12.79 -0.33 14.16
CA VAL A 10 -13.01 0.21 15.51
C VAL A 10 -12.97 1.73 15.43
N GLU A 11 -13.98 2.38 16.00
CA GLU A 11 -13.99 3.82 16.27
C GLU A 11 -13.83 4.02 17.77
N SER A 12 -12.90 4.88 18.17
CA SER A 12 -12.64 5.19 19.57
C SER A 12 -12.04 6.58 19.69
N GLU A 13 -12.45 7.33 20.71
CA GLU A 13 -11.87 8.65 21.00
C GLU A 13 -10.40 8.57 21.44
N MET A 14 -10.00 7.42 22.01
CA MET A 14 -8.62 7.10 22.39
C MET A 14 -8.09 5.90 21.58
N PRO A 15 -6.80 5.86 21.21
CA PRO A 15 -6.25 4.76 20.42
C PRO A 15 -6.49 3.40 21.10
N PRO A 16 -7.19 2.45 20.46
CA PRO A 16 -7.42 1.14 21.05
C PRO A 16 -6.09 0.40 21.18
N ARG A 17 -5.81 -0.14 22.36
CA ARG A 17 -4.68 -1.04 22.56
C ARG A 17 -5.19 -2.47 22.36
N ILE A 18 -4.77 -3.08 21.26
CA ILE A 18 -5.08 -4.47 20.95
C ILE A 18 -3.75 -5.22 20.97
N CYS A 19 -3.62 -6.16 21.89
CA CYS A 19 -2.46 -7.02 22.04
C CYS A 19 -2.79 -8.44 21.56
N ILE A 20 -1.76 -9.18 21.16
CA ILE A 20 -1.90 -10.62 20.88
C ILE A 20 -2.33 -11.31 22.17
N GLY A 21 -3.37 -12.14 22.10
CA GLY A 21 -3.95 -12.84 23.25
C GLY A 21 -5.11 -12.12 23.93
N ASP A 22 -5.43 -10.88 23.54
CA ASP A 22 -6.60 -10.19 24.08
C ASP A 22 -7.90 -10.88 23.65
N SER A 23 -8.89 -10.87 24.56
CA SER A 23 -10.24 -11.36 24.30
C SER A 23 -11.16 -10.21 23.91
N ILE A 24 -11.70 -10.25 22.69
CA ILE A 24 -12.69 -9.31 22.20
C ILE A 24 -14.00 -10.07 22.03
N HIS A 25 -14.89 -9.98 23.03
CA HIS A 25 -16.24 -10.57 23.00
C HIS A 25 -16.31 -12.03 22.48
N GLY A 26 -15.40 -12.89 22.95
CA GLY A 26 -15.35 -14.30 22.57
C GLY A 26 -14.42 -14.63 21.40
N ALA A 27 -13.86 -13.62 20.72
CA ALA A 27 -12.73 -13.79 19.83
C ALA A 27 -11.42 -13.62 20.60
N THR A 28 -10.38 -14.37 20.22
CA THR A 28 -9.01 -14.16 20.70
C THR A 28 -8.19 -13.56 19.58
N VAL A 29 -7.41 -12.52 19.88
CA VAL A 29 -6.49 -11.93 18.92
C VAL A 29 -5.32 -12.90 18.71
N ILE A 30 -5.41 -13.71 17.65
CA ILE A 30 -4.41 -14.74 17.32
C ILE A 30 -3.28 -14.23 16.42
N ALA A 31 -3.53 -13.14 15.68
CA ALA A 31 -2.56 -12.55 14.77
C ALA A 31 -2.82 -11.05 14.65
N LEU A 32 -1.74 -10.26 14.70
CA LEU A 32 -1.73 -8.85 14.36
C LEU A 32 -0.71 -8.66 13.24
N GLU A 33 -1.20 -8.37 12.03
CA GLU A 33 -0.34 -8.06 10.90
C GLU A 33 -0.12 -6.55 10.85
N LYS A 34 1.12 -6.12 11.13
CA LYS A 34 1.57 -4.76 10.89
C LYS A 34 2.36 -4.75 9.58
N GLU A 35 1.78 -4.21 8.52
CA GLU A 35 2.53 -3.98 7.28
C GLU A 35 3.40 -2.74 7.47
N GLN A 36 4.65 -2.92 7.89
CA GLN A 36 5.64 -1.86 7.89
C GLN A 36 6.32 -1.83 6.52
N TYR A 37 6.16 -0.73 5.79
CA TYR A 37 6.93 -0.52 4.58
C TYR A 37 8.40 -0.26 4.94
N PRO A 38 9.36 -0.71 4.10
CA PRO A 38 10.75 -0.28 4.22
C PRO A 38 10.83 1.25 4.14
N ASP A 39 11.80 1.86 4.80
CA ASP A 39 11.94 3.33 4.81
C ASP A 39 12.12 3.90 3.39
N LEU A 40 12.88 3.20 2.54
CA LEU A 40 13.06 3.54 1.13
C LEU A 40 12.95 2.27 0.27
N VAL A 41 12.27 2.41 -0.87
CA VAL A 41 12.09 1.33 -1.86
C VAL A 41 12.62 1.72 -3.22
N ASP A 42 13.02 0.72 -3.99
CA ASP A 42 13.46 0.90 -5.37
C ASP A 42 12.33 0.66 -6.38
N LEU A 43 12.59 0.99 -7.65
CA LEU A 43 11.63 0.72 -8.73
C LEU A 43 11.31 -0.78 -8.86
N ALA A 44 12.26 -1.68 -8.59
CA ALA A 44 12.02 -3.12 -8.72
C ALA A 44 10.99 -3.60 -7.71
N TRP A 45 11.03 -3.09 -6.48
CA TRP A 45 10.05 -3.34 -5.44
C TRP A 45 8.66 -2.83 -5.82
N LEU A 46 8.56 -1.62 -6.37
CA LEU A 46 7.29 -1.04 -6.83
C LEU A 46 6.71 -1.82 -8.03
N THR A 47 7.55 -2.25 -8.97
CA THR A 47 7.14 -3.02 -10.16
C THR A 47 6.51 -4.36 -9.77
N LYS A 48 6.90 -4.96 -8.63
CA LYS A 48 6.28 -6.20 -8.13
C LYS A 48 4.86 -5.99 -7.59
N ARG A 49 4.53 -4.77 -7.14
CA ARG A 49 3.24 -4.45 -6.49
C ARG A 49 2.23 -3.80 -7.41
N PHE A 50 2.70 -3.12 -8.45
CA PHE A 50 1.86 -2.39 -9.40
C PHE A 50 2.04 -2.94 -10.82
N PRO A 51 0.94 -3.11 -11.60
CA PRO A 51 1.01 -3.56 -12.98
C PRO A 51 1.44 -2.40 -13.91
N LEU A 52 2.61 -1.82 -13.66
CA LEU A 52 3.18 -0.71 -14.44
C LEU A 52 4.59 -1.07 -14.90
N SER A 53 4.97 -0.58 -16.08
CA SER A 53 6.34 -0.73 -16.54
C SER A 53 7.31 0.07 -15.66
N ARG A 54 8.54 -0.40 -15.55
CA ARG A 54 9.61 0.30 -14.81
C ARG A 54 9.82 1.73 -15.31
N HIS A 55 9.70 1.94 -16.63
CA HIS A 55 9.81 3.26 -17.27
C HIS A 55 8.68 4.18 -16.81
N THR A 56 7.44 3.72 -16.90
CA THR A 56 6.26 4.48 -16.50
C THR A 56 6.28 4.83 -15.01
N LEU A 57 6.77 3.93 -14.16
CA LEU A 57 6.97 4.20 -12.74
C LEU A 57 8.06 5.27 -12.53
N SER A 58 9.19 5.19 -13.24
CA SER A 58 10.24 6.20 -13.12
C SER A 58 9.73 7.58 -13.52
N GLU A 59 9.07 7.72 -14.67
CA GLU A 59 8.57 9.02 -15.15
C GLU A 59 7.55 9.63 -14.19
N LYS A 60 6.62 8.81 -13.66
CA LYS A 60 5.59 9.28 -12.72
C LYS A 60 6.16 9.67 -11.37
N LEU A 61 7.27 9.07 -10.96
CA LEU A 61 7.83 9.22 -9.62
C LEU A 61 9.08 10.10 -9.60
N GLU A 62 9.47 10.71 -10.72
CA GLU A 62 10.72 11.47 -10.83
C GLU A 62 10.83 12.58 -9.77
N LEU A 63 9.73 13.26 -9.48
CA LEU A 63 9.64 14.32 -8.47
C LEU A 63 9.77 13.83 -7.02
N PHE A 64 9.57 12.53 -6.79
CA PHE A 64 9.66 11.90 -5.47
C PHE A 64 10.96 11.12 -5.27
N ASN A 65 11.92 11.27 -6.19
CA ASN A 65 13.20 10.60 -6.06
C ASN A 65 14.02 11.19 -4.90
N LEU A 66 14.32 10.36 -3.91
CA LEU A 66 15.17 10.67 -2.76
C LEU A 66 16.60 10.12 -2.93
N GLY A 67 16.85 9.38 -4.01
CA GLY A 67 18.16 8.85 -4.36
C GLY A 67 18.90 9.71 -5.40
N GLY A 68 20.12 9.29 -5.76
CA GLY A 68 20.92 9.93 -6.81
C GLY A 68 20.58 9.43 -8.22
N GLU A 69 21.20 10.01 -9.24
CA GLU A 69 21.00 9.68 -10.67
C GLU A 69 21.12 8.19 -10.99
N GLY A 70 22.05 7.48 -10.31
CA GLY A 70 22.28 6.05 -10.54
C GLY A 70 21.30 5.12 -9.83
N LYS A 71 20.73 5.52 -8.68
CA LYS A 71 19.81 4.68 -7.90
C LYS A 71 18.66 5.51 -7.36
N LYS A 72 17.51 5.36 -8.00
CA LYS A 72 16.27 6.01 -7.58
C LYS A 72 15.66 5.29 -6.38
N LEU A 73 15.39 6.05 -5.34
CA LEU A 73 14.81 5.58 -4.07
C LEU A 73 13.58 6.42 -3.76
N TYR A 74 12.56 5.79 -3.19
CA TYR A 74 11.28 6.41 -2.93
C TYR A 74 10.76 6.07 -1.54
N ASP A 75 10.09 7.00 -0.88
CA ASP A 75 9.34 6.74 0.35
C ASP A 75 7.99 6.08 0.01
N PRO A 76 7.75 4.80 0.40
CA PRO A 76 6.52 4.08 0.11
C PRO A 76 5.25 4.79 0.59
N ASN A 77 5.33 5.51 1.71
CA ASN A 77 4.19 6.19 2.32
C ASN A 77 3.68 7.33 1.42
N VAL A 78 4.56 7.91 0.62
CA VAL A 78 4.23 8.98 -0.33
C VAL A 78 3.87 8.41 -1.69
N VAL A 79 4.69 7.50 -2.23
CA VAL A 79 4.50 7.03 -3.61
C VAL A 79 3.36 6.03 -3.76
N ILE A 80 3.05 5.20 -2.76
CA ILE A 80 1.94 4.22 -2.86
C ILE A 80 0.58 4.92 -2.97
N PRO A 81 0.21 5.89 -2.10
CA PRO A 81 -1.03 6.65 -2.26
C PRO A 81 -1.09 7.46 -3.55
N PHE A 82 0.04 8.04 -3.98
CA PHE A 82 0.12 8.78 -5.24
C PHE A 82 -0.15 7.88 -6.45
N LEU A 83 0.46 6.70 -6.49
CA LEU A 83 0.22 5.71 -7.54
C LEU A 83 -1.24 5.27 -7.52
N LYS A 84 -1.80 4.89 -6.35
CA LYS A 84 -3.20 4.48 -6.15
C LYS A 84 -4.21 5.52 -6.66
N THR A 85 -3.98 6.80 -6.37
CA THR A 85 -4.88 7.89 -6.79
C THR A 85 -4.88 8.11 -8.31
N ASN A 86 -3.71 7.96 -8.95
CA ASN A 86 -3.53 8.17 -10.39
C ASN A 86 -3.91 6.96 -11.27
N PHE A 87 -4.44 5.87 -10.69
CA PHE A 87 -4.97 4.71 -11.46
C PHE A 87 -6.35 4.94 -12.06
N LYS A 88 -7.00 6.09 -11.83
CA LYS A 88 -8.17 6.48 -12.63
C LYS A 88 -7.69 6.81 -14.03
N SER A 89 -7.58 5.78 -14.87
CA SER A 89 -7.29 5.91 -16.28
C SER A 89 -8.23 6.97 -16.86
N ARG A 90 -7.66 8.03 -17.42
CA ARG A 90 -8.39 8.87 -18.37
C ARG A 90 -8.60 8.01 -19.61
N VAL A 91 -9.58 7.12 -19.54
CA VAL A 91 -10.08 6.39 -20.72
C VAL A 91 -10.57 7.49 -21.64
N GLY A 92 -9.82 7.75 -22.71
CA GLY A 92 -10.27 8.63 -23.78
C GLY A 92 -11.61 8.13 -24.30
N ARG A 93 -12.37 9.02 -24.97
CA ARG A 93 -13.68 8.66 -25.52
C ARG A 93 -13.59 7.31 -26.25
N PRO A 94 -14.47 6.33 -25.94
CA PRO A 94 -14.44 5.03 -26.60
C PRO A 94 -14.45 5.23 -28.12
N ARG A 95 -13.52 4.55 -28.80
CA ARG A 95 -13.44 4.60 -30.26
C ARG A 95 -14.72 4.00 -30.83
N LYS A 96 -15.43 4.78 -31.64
CA LYS A 96 -16.61 4.32 -32.36
C LYS A 96 -16.10 3.61 -33.61
N ASN A 97 -16.11 2.28 -33.60
CA ASN A 97 -16.09 1.48 -34.82
C ASN A 97 -17.52 1.32 -35.32
#